data_AF-A0A538PS78-F1
#
_entry.id   AF-A0A538PS78-F1
#
_cell.length_a   1.000
_cell.length_b   1.000
_cell.length_c   1.000
_cell.angle_alpha   90.00
_cell.angle_beta   90.00
_cell.angle_gamma   90.00
#
_symmetry.space_group_name_H-M   'P 1'
#
loop_
_entity.id
_entity.type
_entity.pdbx_description
1 polymer ?
#
loop_
_entity_poly.entity_id
_entity_poly.type
_entity_poly.pdbx_seq_one_letter_code
_entity_poly.pdbx_strand_id
1 'polypeptide(L)' 'KVVKVAVAVGDQVAPGSPVIVLEAMKMENELAAERGGTVAAIHKSAGQAVDTGDLLVEIA' A
#
# COMPACT_ATOMS: atom_id res chain seq x y z
N LYS A 1 -0.45 -11.41 2.65
CA LYS A 1 0.62 -11.14 1.66
C LYS A 1 0.19 -9.98 0.76
N VAL A 2 1.11 -9.23 0.17
CA VAL A 2 0.76 -8.21 -0.84
C VAL A 2 0.31 -8.90 -2.12
N VAL A 3 -0.87 -8.55 -2.63
CA VAL A 3 -1.38 -9.02 -3.93
C VAL A 3 -0.99 -8.04 -5.01
N LYS A 4 -1.15 -6.74 -4.73
CA LYS A 4 -0.90 -5.66 -5.68
C LYS A 4 -0.41 -4.41 -4.95
N VAL A 5 0.50 -3.70 -5.60
CA VAL A 5 0.82 -2.30 -5.27
C VAL A 5 0.19 -1.44 -6.37
N ALA A 6 -0.66 -0.50 -5.97
CA ALA A 6 -1.45 0.33 -6.88
C ALA A 6 -0.77 1.66 -7.26
N VAL A 7 0.37 1.97 -6.62
CA VAL A 7 1.13 3.21 -6.78
C VAL A 7 2.61 2.91 -7.02
N ALA A 8 3.33 3.90 -7.55
CA ALA A 8 4.78 3.92 -7.68
C ALA A 8 5.39 5.04 -6.83
N VAL A 9 6.69 4.93 -6.52
CA VAL A 9 7.43 6.02 -5.88
C VAL A 9 7.42 7.24 -6.79
N GLY A 10 7.07 8.40 -6.23
CA GLY A 10 6.89 9.65 -6.96
C GLY A 10 5.45 9.94 -7.39
N ASP A 11 4.52 8.99 -7.27
CA ASP A 11 3.12 9.23 -7.60
C ASP A 11 2.47 10.19 -6.60
N GLN A 12 1.59 11.06 -7.11
CA GLN A 12 0.70 11.86 -6.27
C GLN A 12 -0.56 11.06 -5.94
N VAL A 13 -0.90 11.02 -4.65
CA VAL A 13 -2.11 10.37 -4.14
C VAL A 13 -3.00 11.37 -3.42
N ALA A 14 -4.31 11.14 -3.46
CA ALA A 14 -5.30 11.88 -2.68
C ALA A 14 -5.76 11.03 -1.48
N PRO A 15 -6.37 11.64 -0.44
CA PRO A 15 -7.04 10.86 0.60
C PRO A 15 -8.06 9.91 -0.03
N GLY A 16 -8.03 8.65 0.38
CA GLY A 16 -8.87 7.58 -0.17
C GLY A 16 -8.34 6.94 -1.46
N SER A 17 -7.22 7.42 -2.04
CA SER A 17 -6.61 6.73 -3.19
C SER A 17 -6.09 5.35 -2.81
N PRO A 18 -6.35 4.30 -3.60
CA PRO A 18 -5.86 2.96 -3.30
C PRO A 18 -4.33 2.89 -3.43
N VAL A 19 -3.67 2.25 -2.47
CA VAL A 19 -2.20 2.19 -2.37
C VAL A 19 -1.71 0.76 -2.50
N ILE A 20 -2.27 -0.16 -1.71
CA ILE A 20 -1.88 -1.58 -1.68
C ILE A 20 -3.12 -2.45 -1.51
N VAL A 21 -3.11 -3.63 -2.13
CA VAL A 21 -4.10 -4.69 -1.88
C VAL A 21 -3.40 -5.85 -1.19
N LEU A 22 -3.94 -6.27 -0.05
CA LEU A 22 -3.45 -7.38 0.77
C LEU A 22 -4.42 -8.56 0.69
N GLU A 23 -3.90 -9.78 0.68
CA GLU A 23 -4.70 -11.00 0.90
C GLU A 23 -4.46 -11.50 2.32
N ALA A 24 -5.56 -11.65 3.07
CA ALA A 24 -5.60 -12.23 4.41
C ALA A 24 -6.80 -13.18 4.52
N MET A 25 -6.57 -14.44 4.92
CA MET A 25 -7.63 -15.45 5.10
C MET A 25 -8.59 -15.61 3.91
N LYS A 26 -8.06 -15.60 2.68
CA LYS A 26 -8.82 -15.64 1.39
C LYS A 26 -9.66 -14.39 1.08
N MET A 27 -9.55 -13.35 1.89
CA MET A 27 -10.16 -12.05 1.62
C MET A 27 -9.10 -11.06 1.15
N GLU A 28 -9.47 -10.23 0.18
CA GLU A 28 -8.65 -9.12 -0.28
C GLU A 28 -9.08 -7.85 0.45
N ASN A 29 -8.10 -7.17 1.05
CA ASN A 29 -8.28 -5.90 1.75
C ASN A 29 -7.50 -4.84 1.00
N GLU A 30 -8.20 -3.81 0.54
CA GLU A 30 -7.60 -2.64 -0.07
C GLU A 30 -7.24 -1.61 1.01
N LEU A 31 -5.99 -1.17 1.00
CA LEU A 31 -5.50 -0.08 1.83
C LEU A 31 -5.45 1.20 0.99
N ALA A 32 -6.16 2.20 1.47
CA ALA A 32 -6.20 3.53 0.87
C ALA A 32 -5.32 4.52 1.64
N ALA A 33 -4.83 5.55 0.95
CA ALA A 33 -4.07 6.63 1.53
C ALA A 33 -4.93 7.41 2.53
N GLU A 34 -4.48 7.57 3.76
CA GLU A 34 -5.20 8.34 4.79
C GLU A 34 -5.18 9.85 4.49
N ARG A 35 -4.13 10.31 3.80
CA ARG A 35 -3.93 11.70 3.39
C ARG A 35 -3.40 11.79 1.97
N GLY A 36 -3.55 12.97 1.38
CA GLY A 36 -2.89 13.29 0.12
C GLY A 36 -1.40 13.55 0.33
N GLY A 37 -0.64 13.33 -0.72
CA GLY A 37 0.81 13.52 -0.71
C GLY A 37 1.51 12.86 -1.88
N THR A 38 2.83 12.78 -1.80
CA THR A 38 3.66 12.07 -2.79
C THR A 38 4.17 10.78 -2.18
N VAL A 39 4.08 9.67 -2.90
CA VAL A 39 4.62 8.38 -2.47
C VAL A 39 6.14 8.48 -2.38
N ALA A 40 6.67 8.44 -1.18
CA ALA A 40 8.10 8.60 -0.91
C ALA A 40 8.86 7.26 -1.03
N ALA A 41 8.24 6.17 -0.55
CA ALA A 41 8.85 4.84 -0.58
C ALA A 41 7.78 3.74 -0.57
N ILE A 42 8.12 2.60 -1.16
CA ILE A 42 7.33 1.36 -1.11
C ILE A 42 8.24 0.27 -0.54
N HIS A 43 7.87 -0.26 0.63
CA HIS A 43 8.67 -1.21 1.40
C HIS A 43 8.28 -2.66 1.19
N LYS A 44 7.07 -2.92 0.69
CA LYS A 44 6.58 -4.26 0.36
C LYS A 44 6.07 -4.33 -1.07
N SER A 45 6.55 -5.34 -1.78
CA SER A 45 6.18 -5.64 -3.18
C SER A 45 5.20 -6.81 -3.27
N ALA A 46 4.51 -6.94 -4.40
CA ALA A 46 3.59 -8.06 -4.66
C ALA A 46 4.26 -9.42 -4.39
N GLY A 47 3.50 -10.31 -3.74
CA GLY A 47 3.96 -11.64 -3.31
C GLY A 47 4.58 -11.69 -1.91
N GLN A 48 5.01 -10.55 -1.33
CA GLN A 48 5.66 -10.57 -0.02
C GLN A 48 4.66 -10.77 1.13
N ALA A 49 5.09 -11.51 2.16
CA ALA A 49 4.34 -11.64 3.41
C ALA A 49 4.27 -10.28 4.14
N VAL A 50 3.15 -10.06 4.81
CA VAL A 50 2.86 -8.84 5.57
C VAL A 50 2.32 -9.28 6.92
N ASP A 51 2.96 -8.78 7.97
CA ASP A 51 2.54 -8.96 9.35
C ASP A 51 1.97 -7.66 9.92
N THR A 52 1.24 -7.77 11.03
CA THR A 52 0.69 -6.60 11.74
C THR A 52 1.84 -5.69 12.19
N GLY A 53 1.78 -4.42 11.78
CA GLY A 53 2.79 -3.42 12.12
C GLY A 53 3.88 -3.24 11.07
N ASP A 54 3.90 -4.04 10.00
CA ASP A 54 4.81 -3.82 8.88
C ASP A 54 4.56 -2.46 8.22
N LEU A 55 5.65 -1.72 7.98
CA LEU A 55 5.61 -0.52 7.15
C LEU A 55 5.50 -0.94 5.67
N LEU A 56 4.48 -0.42 4.98
CA LEU A 56 4.19 -0.82 3.60
C LEU A 56 4.56 0.28 2.59
N VAL A 57 4.10 1.51 2.84
CA VAL A 57 4.29 2.67 1.97
C VAL A 57 4.44 3.92 2.83
N GLU A 58 5.29 4.84 2.38
CA GLU A 58 5.45 6.18 2.96
C GLU A 58 4.85 7.24 2.03
N ILE A 59 4.12 8.19 2.60
CA ILE A 59 3.51 9.33 1.88
C ILE A 59 4.01 10.62 2.54
N ALA A 60 4.64 11.49 1.76
CA ALA A 60 5.07 12.84 2.16
C ALA A 60 3.96 13.87 1.94
#